data_AF-A0A383EXE9-F1
#
_entry.id   AF-A0A383EXE9-F1
#
_cell.length_a   1.000
_cell.length_b   1.000
_cell.length_c   1.000
_cell.angle_alpha   90.00
_cell.angle_beta   90.00
_cell.angle_gamma   90.00
#
_symmetry.space_group_name_H-M   'P 1'
#
loop_
_entity.id
_entity.type
_entity.pdbx_description
1 polymer ?
#
loop_
_entity_poly.entity_id
_entity_poly.type
_entity_poly.pdbx_seq_one_letter_code
_entity_poly.pdbx_strand_id
1 'polypeptide(L)'
;MRELDSKKSALTASNKVCAVLPLSSPANSGSIADWYLKKICGIPFLIRNIFNIQRAGINSLIIYIRSEDPSLYRKLHDEKKISAKIIFETDISKIKQATKNHSILILSGERLYTKNEIESGIIFTKQSEKSLTHPIDRENMTETISQISLGKKISFAQ
;
A
#
# COMPACT_ATOMS: atom_id res chain seq x y z
N MET A 1 -27.01 -36.26 5.16
CA MET A 1 -26.54 -35.03 5.82
C MET A 1 -25.04 -35.17 6.03
N ARG A 2 -24.26 -34.14 5.65
CA ARG A 2 -22.79 -34.00 5.72
C ARG A 2 -21.99 -34.77 4.66
N GLU A 3 -21.59 -34.05 3.62
CA GLU A 3 -20.19 -33.88 3.23
C GLU A 3 -20.04 -32.50 2.58
N LEU A 4 -19.57 -31.52 3.36
CA LEU A 4 -19.35 -30.15 2.89
C LEU A 4 -18.03 -29.65 3.48
N ASP A 5 -16.94 -30.40 3.28
CA ASP A 5 -15.63 -30.06 3.86
C ASP A 5 -14.44 -30.30 2.92
N SER A 6 -14.63 -30.28 1.59
CA SER A 6 -13.53 -30.52 0.63
C SER A 6 -13.04 -29.28 -0.14
N LYS A 7 -13.33 -28.05 0.29
CA LYS A 7 -12.79 -26.83 -0.37
C LYS A 7 -12.13 -25.82 0.57
N LYS A 8 -11.63 -26.26 1.71
CA LYS A 8 -10.86 -25.40 2.64
C LYS A 8 -9.40 -25.84 2.82
N SER A 9 -8.80 -26.47 1.81
CA SER A 9 -7.41 -26.96 1.87
C SER A 9 -6.60 -26.61 0.62
N ALA A 10 -6.52 -25.31 0.28
CA ALA A 10 -5.60 -24.81 -0.73
C ALA A 10 -5.15 -23.35 -0.50
N LEU A 11 -5.22 -22.85 0.74
CA LEU A 11 -4.83 -21.47 1.09
C LEU A 11 -3.53 -21.43 1.93
N THR A 12 -2.67 -22.44 1.75
CA THR A 12 -1.40 -22.62 2.47
C THR A 12 -0.17 -22.51 1.55
N ALA A 13 -0.26 -21.67 0.52
CA ALA A 13 0.90 -20.91 0.05
C ALA A 13 0.69 -19.48 0.55
N SER A 14 1.51 -19.03 1.50
CA SER A 14 1.50 -17.65 1.98
C SER A 14 2.01 -16.75 0.84
N ASN A 15 1.13 -16.41 -0.11
CA ASN A 15 1.33 -15.32 -1.05
C ASN A 15 1.31 -14.03 -0.22
N LYS A 16 2.48 -13.66 0.32
CA LYS A 16 2.69 -12.47 1.12
C LYS A 16 2.42 -11.26 0.21
N VAL A 17 1.30 -10.57 0.45
CA VAL A 17 1.00 -9.32 -0.23
C VAL A 17 1.88 -8.22 0.36
N CYS A 18 2.59 -7.49 -0.50
CA CYS A 18 3.31 -6.29 -0.14
C CYS A 18 2.48 -5.07 -0.54
N ALA A 19 2.19 -4.18 0.40
CA ALA A 19 1.60 -2.89 0.05
C ALA A 19 2.69 -1.92 -0.41
N VAL A 20 2.38 -1.12 -1.43
CA VAL A 20 3.18 0.05 -1.82
C VAL A 20 2.28 1.27 -1.66
N LEU A 21 2.76 2.28 -0.93
CA LEU A 21 2.04 3.51 -0.64
C LEU A 21 2.87 4.70 -1.18
N PRO A 22 2.67 5.10 -2.45
CA PRO A 22 3.30 6.28 -2.99
C PRO A 22 2.72 7.54 -2.37
N LEU A 23 3.61 8.41 -1.87
CA LEU A 23 3.29 9.71 -1.35
C LEU A 23 3.56 10.76 -2.43
N SER A 24 2.53 11.51 -2.78
CA SER A 24 2.63 12.65 -3.68
C SER A 24 3.01 13.90 -2.89
N SER A 25 3.62 14.87 -3.59
CA SER A 25 3.77 16.21 -3.03
C SER A 25 2.40 16.88 -2.96
N PRO A 26 2.02 17.49 -1.82
CA PRO A 26 0.76 18.22 -1.73
C PRO A 26 0.75 19.39 -2.73
N ALA A 27 -0.42 19.69 -3.31
CA ALA A 27 -0.58 20.73 -4.33
C ALA A 27 -0.27 22.15 -3.81
N ASN A 28 -0.48 22.38 -2.51
CA ASN A 28 -0.10 23.61 -1.83
C ASN A 28 1.26 23.37 -1.21
N SER A 29 2.20 24.30 -1.38
CA SER A 29 3.66 24.28 -1.09
C SER A 29 4.12 23.88 0.33
N GLY A 30 3.31 23.17 1.11
CA GLY A 30 3.67 22.61 2.40
C GLY A 30 4.57 21.37 2.28
N SER A 31 5.25 21.07 3.38
CA SER A 31 6.06 19.86 3.51
C SER A 31 5.20 18.60 3.34
N ILE A 32 5.78 17.54 2.76
CA ILE A 32 5.16 16.22 2.69
C ILE A 32 4.82 15.74 4.11
N ALA A 33 5.75 15.85 5.06
CA ALA A 33 5.47 15.53 6.46
C ALA A 33 4.29 16.33 7.03
N ASP A 34 4.18 17.64 6.77
CA ASP A 34 3.07 18.45 7.29
C ASP A 34 1.72 17.94 6.81
N TRP A 35 1.64 17.57 5.53
CA TRP A 35 0.42 17.02 4.95
C TRP A 35 0.08 15.65 5.53
N TYR A 36 1.03 14.71 5.49
CA TYR A 36 0.81 13.32 5.86
C TYR A 36 0.75 13.08 7.38
N LEU A 37 1.36 13.97 8.16
CA LEU A 37 1.29 13.94 9.63
C LEU A 37 0.15 14.81 10.19
N LYS A 38 -0.59 15.52 9.34
CA LYS A 38 -1.80 16.24 9.76
C LYS A 38 -2.77 15.27 10.44
N LYS A 39 -3.22 15.65 11.63
CA LYS A 39 -4.10 14.79 12.43
C LYS A 39 -5.54 14.85 11.92
N ILE A 40 -6.16 13.69 11.79
CA ILE A 40 -7.59 13.52 11.57
C ILE A 40 -8.14 12.72 12.75
N CYS A 41 -9.05 13.34 13.51
CA CYS A 41 -9.55 12.79 14.79
C CYS A 41 -8.40 12.37 15.73
N GLY A 42 -7.41 13.23 15.89
CA GLY A 42 -6.28 13.04 16.82
C GLY A 42 -5.13 12.14 16.34
N ILE A 43 -5.31 11.41 15.23
CA ILE A 43 -4.29 10.49 14.69
C ILE A 43 -3.72 11.06 13.38
N PRO A 44 -2.40 11.08 13.18
CA PRO A 44 -1.80 11.45 11.90
C PRO A 44 -2.39 10.65 10.73
N PHE A 45 -2.72 11.34 9.65
CA PHE A 45 -3.38 10.76 8.48
C PHE A 45 -2.67 9.51 7.95
N LEU A 46 -1.35 9.59 7.75
CA LEU A 46 -0.55 8.46 7.27
C LEU A 46 -0.55 7.28 8.26
N ILE A 47 -0.42 7.55 9.56
CA ILE A 47 -0.44 6.51 10.61
C ILE A 47 -1.79 5.78 10.62
N ARG A 48 -2.90 6.49 10.41
CA ARG A 48 -4.23 5.88 10.31
C ARG A 48 -4.31 4.89 9.15
N ASN A 49 -3.77 5.24 7.98
CA ASN A 49 -3.67 4.33 6.84
C ASN A 49 -2.80 3.11 7.16
N ILE A 50 -1.63 3.30 7.76
CA ILE A 50 -0.73 2.20 8.15
C ILE A 50 -1.44 1.23 9.11
N PHE A 51 -2.19 1.74 10.09
CA PHE A 51 -2.97 0.87 10.98
C PHE A 51 -4.05 0.07 10.24
N ASN A 52 -4.69 0.65 9.23
CA ASN A 52 -5.71 -0.07 8.47
C ASN A 52 -5.09 -1.12 7.54
N ILE A 53 -3.93 -0.84 6.95
CA ILE A 53 -3.11 -1.79 6.18
C ILE A 53 -2.71 -3.00 7.05
N GLN A 54 -2.18 -2.73 8.25
CA GLN A 54 -1.83 -3.75 9.24
C GLN A 54 -3.05 -4.58 9.66
N ARG A 55 -4.19 -3.94 9.96
CA ARG A 55 -5.42 -4.62 10.36
C ARG A 55 -6.05 -5.46 9.25
N ALA A 56 -5.76 -5.14 7.99
CA ALA A 56 -6.12 -5.96 6.83
C ALA A 56 -5.17 -7.16 6.63
N GLY A 57 -4.16 -7.33 7.49
CA GLY A 57 -3.24 -8.46 7.47
C GLY A 57 -1.99 -8.26 6.62
N ILE A 58 -1.73 -7.04 6.13
CA ILE A 58 -0.48 -6.73 5.41
C ILE A 58 0.60 -6.34 6.43
N ASN A 59 1.70 -7.10 6.44
CA ASN A 59 2.81 -6.91 7.35
C ASN A 59 4.08 -6.34 6.69
N SER A 60 4.06 -6.14 5.37
CA SER A 60 5.14 -5.53 4.59
C SER A 60 4.61 -4.34 3.81
N LEU A 61 5.13 -3.15 4.12
CA LEU A 61 4.74 -1.88 3.52
C LEU A 61 5.97 -1.17 2.97
N ILE A 62 5.90 -0.78 1.70
CA ILE A 62 6.87 0.13 1.09
C ILE A 62 6.21 1.50 0.97
N ILE A 63 6.80 2.52 1.59
CA ILE A 63 6.41 3.91 1.41
C ILE A 63 7.32 4.51 0.34
N TYR A 64 6.74 4.91 -0.79
CA TYR A 64 7.50 5.59 -1.83
C TYR A 64 7.39 7.11 -1.66
N ILE A 65 8.52 7.79 -1.60
CA ILE A 65 8.60 9.24 -1.50
C ILE A 65 9.73 9.73 -2.40
N ARG A 66 9.51 10.78 -3.21
CA ARG A 66 10.50 11.25 -4.19
C ARG A 66 11.77 11.82 -3.58
N SER A 67 11.67 12.34 -2.36
CA SER A 67 12.77 12.93 -1.62
C SER A 67 12.70 12.44 -0.18
N GLU A 68 13.85 12.19 0.44
CA GLU A 68 13.90 11.83 1.84
C GLU A 68 13.30 12.94 2.72
N ASP A 69 12.46 12.55 3.68
CA ASP A 69 11.89 13.45 4.68
C ASP A 69 12.12 12.88 6.10
N PRO A 70 13.29 13.17 6.73
CA PRO A 70 13.69 12.62 8.03
C PRO A 70 12.64 12.77 9.13
N SER A 71 11.81 13.81 9.05
CA SER A 71 10.76 14.06 10.04
C SER A 71 9.64 13.00 9.97
N LEU A 72 9.27 12.60 8.76
CA LEU A 72 8.31 11.53 8.51
C LEU A 72 8.87 10.17 9.00
N TYR A 73 10.12 9.86 8.66
CA TYR A 73 10.81 8.65 9.11
C TYR A 73 10.80 8.54 10.63
N ARG A 74 11.28 9.58 11.31
CA ARG A 74 11.34 9.62 12.78
C ARG A 74 9.96 9.41 13.39
N LYS A 75 8.95 10.11 12.85
CA LYS A 75 7.59 10.02 13.40
C LYS A 75 6.98 8.63 13.27
N LEU A 76 7.23 7.94 12.16
CA LEU A 76 6.76 6.58 11.93
C LEU A 76 7.55 5.56 12.76
N HIS A 77 8.86 5.75 12.89
CA HIS A 77 9.71 4.91 13.72
C HIS A 77 9.33 4.96 15.21
N ASP A 78 8.96 6.14 15.72
CA ASP A 78 8.59 6.33 17.12
C ASP A 78 7.17 5.82 17.47
N GLU A 79 6.35 5.48 16.47
CA GLU A 79 4.99 4.99 16.68
C GLU A 79 4.98 3.48 17.01
N LYS A 80 4.98 3.18 18.31
CA LYS A 80 5.06 1.81 18.86
C LYS A 80 3.93 0.87 18.42
N LYS A 81 2.79 1.39 17.94
CA LYS A 81 1.66 0.56 17.51
C LYS A 81 1.78 0.04 16.07
N ILE A 82 2.76 0.54 15.30
CA ILE A 82 3.08 0.02 13.98
C ILE A 82 3.92 -1.25 14.15
N SER A 83 3.38 -2.39 13.76
CA SER A 83 4.09 -3.68 13.72
C SER A 83 4.40 -4.15 12.30
N ALA A 84 3.82 -3.52 11.28
CA ALA A 84 4.21 -3.75 9.90
C ALA A 84 5.66 -3.34 9.66
N LYS A 85 6.41 -4.14 8.89
CA LYS A 85 7.73 -3.78 8.41
C LYS A 85 7.57 -2.66 7.36
N ILE A 86 8.03 -1.47 7.71
CA ILE A 86 8.05 -0.31 6.80
C ILE A 86 9.42 -0.20 6.17
N ILE A 87 9.45 -0.13 4.84
CA ILE A 87 10.62 0.24 4.04
C ILE A 87 10.26 1.56 3.36
N PHE A 88 11.15 2.53 3.40
CA PHE A 88 10.99 3.72 2.57
C PHE A 88 11.88 3.58 1.36
N GLU A 89 11.37 3.98 0.20
CA GLU A 89 12.16 4.02 -1.02
C GLU A 89 11.93 5.29 -1.82
N THR A 90 13.01 5.76 -2.42
CA THR A 90 13.02 6.91 -3.34
C THR A 90 13.17 6.47 -4.80
N ASP A 91 13.53 5.20 -5.03
CA ASP A 91 13.77 4.63 -6.35
C ASP A 91 12.78 3.52 -6.67
N ILE A 92 11.98 3.72 -7.73
CA ILE A 92 10.97 2.77 -8.21
C ILE A 92 11.62 1.44 -8.64
N SER A 93 12.87 1.46 -9.12
CA SER A 93 13.59 0.23 -9.52
C SER A 93 13.83 -0.69 -8.32
N LYS A 94 14.13 -0.13 -7.15
CA LYS A 94 14.28 -0.88 -5.89
C LYS A 94 12.96 -1.45 -5.40
N ILE A 95 11.85 -0.72 -5.60
CA ILE A 95 10.50 -1.25 -5.31
C ILE A 95 10.20 -2.46 -6.19
N LYS A 96 10.51 -2.39 -7.50
CA LYS A 96 10.39 -3.53 -8.43
C LYS A 96 11.18 -4.74 -7.94
N GLN A 97 12.41 -4.52 -7.48
CA GLN A 97 13.25 -5.60 -6.97
C GLN A 97 12.70 -6.20 -5.66
N ALA A 98 12.34 -5.36 -4.69
CA ALA A 98 11.83 -5.79 -3.38
C ALA A 98 10.50 -6.57 -3.48
N THR A 99 9.70 -6.28 -4.50
CA THR A 99 8.39 -6.89 -4.71
C THR A 99 8.39 -8.02 -5.75
N LYS A 100 9.56 -8.43 -6.27
CA LYS A 100 9.70 -9.43 -7.36
C LYS A 100 9.00 -10.77 -7.09
N ASN A 101 8.89 -11.19 -5.83
CA ASN A 101 8.29 -12.48 -5.44
C ASN A 101 7.03 -12.30 -4.57
N HIS A 102 6.41 -11.11 -4.62
CA HIS A 102 5.26 -10.76 -3.79
C HIS A 102 4.09 -10.30 -4.68
N SER A 103 2.86 -10.64 -4.29
CA SER A 103 1.67 -9.95 -4.82
C SER A 103 1.70 -8.50 -4.33
N ILE A 104 1.34 -7.55 -5.18
CA ILE A 104 1.51 -6.11 -4.88
C ILE A 104 0.15 -5.45 -4.79
N LEU A 105 -0.07 -4.70 -3.72
CA LEU A 105 -1.22 -3.80 -3.57
C LEU A 105 -0.71 -2.36 -3.55
N ILE A 106 -1.06 -1.56 -4.56
CA ILE A 106 -0.68 -0.14 -4.61
C ILE A 106 -1.84 0.70 -4.11
N LEU A 107 -1.58 1.48 -3.05
CA LEU A 107 -2.54 2.35 -2.41
C LEU A 107 -2.08 3.80 -2.61
N SER A 108 -2.96 4.71 -3.03
CA SER A 108 -2.62 6.12 -3.15
C SER A 108 -2.45 6.74 -1.76
N GLY A 109 -1.28 7.32 -1.48
CA GLY A 109 -1.03 7.99 -0.21
C GLY A 109 -2.07 9.06 0.12
N GLU A 110 -2.64 9.75 -0.88
CA GLU A 110 -3.57 10.87 -0.71
C GLU A 110 -4.95 10.48 -0.17
N ARG A 111 -5.29 9.19 -0.15
CA ARG A 111 -6.62 8.72 0.23
C ARG A 111 -6.61 8.09 1.61
N LEU A 112 -7.70 8.28 2.35
CA LEU A 112 -7.93 7.51 3.57
C LEU A 112 -8.58 6.18 3.20
N TYR A 113 -7.98 5.08 3.65
CA TYR A 113 -8.51 3.75 3.41
C TYR A 113 -9.15 3.16 4.66
N THR A 114 -10.25 2.45 4.48
CA THR A 114 -10.80 1.53 5.48
C THR A 114 -10.15 0.15 5.35
N LYS A 115 -10.26 -0.65 6.42
CA LYS A 115 -9.82 -2.04 6.41
C LYS A 115 -10.47 -2.84 5.27
N ASN A 116 -11.79 -2.69 5.08
CA ASN A 116 -12.56 -3.48 4.11
C ASN A 116 -12.16 -3.16 2.65
N GLU A 117 -11.84 -1.90 2.34
CA GLU A 117 -11.32 -1.52 1.01
C GLU A 117 -9.98 -2.21 0.73
N ILE A 118 -9.11 -2.29 1.74
CA ILE A 118 -7.80 -2.95 1.61
C ILE A 118 -7.97 -4.46 1.48
N GLU A 119 -8.83 -5.09 2.29
CA GLU A 119 -9.12 -6.52 2.19
C GLU A 119 -9.70 -6.91 0.84
N SER A 120 -10.60 -6.08 0.29
CA SER A 120 -11.12 -6.25 -1.07
C SER A 120 -9.99 -6.20 -2.10
N GLY A 121 -9.08 -5.23 -1.98
CA GLY A 121 -7.88 -5.14 -2.83
C GLY A 121 -6.96 -6.36 -2.72
N ILE A 122 -6.75 -6.89 -1.51
CA ILE A 122 -5.96 -8.10 -1.27
C ILE A 122 -6.59 -9.31 -1.98
N ILE A 123 -7.90 -9.53 -1.80
CA ILE A 123 -8.62 -10.65 -2.44
C ILE A 123 -8.46 -10.55 -3.96
N PHE A 124 -8.58 -9.35 -4.51
CA PHE A 124 -8.41 -9.09 -5.93
C PHE A 124 -7.01 -9.45 -6.44
N THR A 125 -5.95 -9.01 -5.74
CA THR A 125 -4.55 -9.33 -6.11
C THR A 125 -4.22 -10.83 -6.04
N LYS A 126 -4.96 -11.61 -5.25
CA LYS A 126 -4.80 -13.07 -5.17
C LYS A 126 -5.55 -13.82 -6.25
N GLN A 127 -6.68 -13.28 -6.70
CA GLN A 127 -7.50 -13.89 -7.75
C GLN A 127 -6.93 -13.68 -9.15
N SER A 128 -6.18 -12.61 -9.35
CA SER A 128 -5.63 -12.24 -10.63
C SER A 128 -4.42 -13.02 -11.13
N GLU A 129 -3.89 -13.95 -10.34
CA GLU A 129 -3.05 -15.02 -10.90
C GLU A 129 -3.83 -15.83 -11.96
N LYS A 130 -5.17 -15.67 -12.02
CA LYS A 130 -6.05 -16.08 -13.10
C LYS A 130 -6.78 -14.87 -13.71
N SER A 131 -6.19 -14.25 -14.74
CA SER A 131 -6.82 -13.41 -15.79
C SER A 131 -7.80 -12.28 -15.38
N LEU A 132 -7.32 -11.02 -15.45
CA LEU A 132 -8.03 -9.70 -15.61
C LEU A 132 -8.99 -9.28 -14.46
N THR A 133 -9.25 -8.02 -14.08
CA THR A 133 -8.97 -6.64 -14.55
C THR A 133 -8.55 -5.73 -13.35
N HIS A 134 -7.24 -5.58 -13.15
CA HIS A 134 -6.50 -4.57 -12.33
C HIS A 134 -5.98 -4.88 -10.91
N PRO A 135 -5.29 -6.00 -10.67
CA PRO A 135 -3.97 -5.84 -10.08
C PRO A 135 -3.14 -5.03 -11.08
N ILE A 136 -2.34 -4.12 -10.56
CA ILE A 136 -1.37 -3.45 -11.40
C ILE A 136 -0.39 -4.52 -11.84
N ASP A 137 -0.43 -4.85 -13.12
CA ASP A 137 0.60 -5.67 -13.74
C ASP A 137 1.96 -5.06 -13.36
N ARG A 138 2.95 -5.90 -13.08
CA ARG A 138 4.30 -5.46 -12.73
C ARG A 138 4.88 -4.54 -13.79
N GLU A 139 4.46 -4.72 -15.05
CA GLU A 139 4.78 -3.83 -16.17
C GLU A 139 4.25 -2.40 -15.93
N ASN A 140 3.00 -2.28 -15.45
CA ASN A 140 2.31 -1.01 -15.21
C ASN A 140 2.59 -0.39 -13.83
N MET A 141 3.35 -1.09 -12.96
CA MET A 141 3.67 -0.60 -11.61
C MET A 141 4.43 0.73 -11.63
N THR A 142 5.45 0.85 -12.49
CA THR A 142 6.25 2.07 -12.56
C THR A 142 5.40 3.26 -13.00
N GLU A 143 4.54 3.05 -14.00
CA GLU A 143 3.60 4.08 -14.44
C GLU A 143 2.65 4.45 -13.31
N THR A 144 2.01 3.47 -12.67
CA THR A 144 1.04 3.74 -11.59
C THR A 144 1.67 4.51 -10.43
N ILE A 145 2.83 4.07 -9.93
CA ILE A 145 3.56 4.78 -8.86
C ILE A 145 3.91 6.20 -9.31
N SER A 146 4.40 6.37 -10.54
CA SER A 146 4.77 7.68 -11.09
C SER A 146 3.57 8.62 -11.19
N GLN A 147 2.43 8.14 -11.68
CA GLN A 147 1.20 8.91 -11.84
C GLN A 147 0.62 9.33 -10.48
N ILE A 148 0.54 8.43 -9.49
CA ILE A 148 0.11 8.77 -8.12
C ILE A 148 1.04 9.84 -7.55
N SER A 149 2.35 9.64 -7.66
CA SER A 149 3.34 10.54 -7.06
C SER A 149 3.36 11.93 -7.71
N LEU A 150 2.85 12.06 -8.94
CA LEU A 150 2.65 13.32 -9.65
C LEU A 150 1.30 13.99 -9.31
N GLY A 151 0.48 13.39 -8.43
CA GLY A 151 -0.86 13.89 -8.12
C GLY A 151 -1.83 13.75 -9.30
N LYS A 152 -1.52 12.92 -10.29
CA LYS A 152 -2.39 12.71 -11.45
C LYS A 152 -3.50 11.73 -11.08
N LYS A 153 -4.75 12.06 -11.44
CA LYS A 153 -5.87 11.12 -11.32
C LYS A 153 -5.60 9.94 -12.24
N ILE A 154 -5.40 8.77 -11.64
CA ILE A 154 -5.38 7.52 -12.40
C ILE A 154 -6.82 7.13 -12.66
N SER A 155 -7.23 7.20 -13.93
CA SER A 155 -8.43 6.53 -14.41
C SER A 155 -8.10 5.06 -14.60
N PHE A 156 -8.51 4.22 -13.66
CA PHE A 156 -8.62 2.79 -13.95
C PHE A 156 -9.86 2.64 -14.84
N ALA A 157 -9.68 2.16 -16.07
CA ALA A 157 -10.80 1.95 -16.99
C ALA A 157 -11.82 0.99 -16.35
N GLN A 158 -13.09 1.37 -16.43
CA GLN A 158 -14.23 0.65 -15.87
C GLN A 158 -14.47 -0.70 -16.57
#